data_AF-W1YIX5-F1
#
_entry.id   AF-W1YIX5-F1
#
_cell.length_a   1.000
_cell.length_b   1.000
_cell.length_c   1.000
_cell.angle_alpha   90.00
_cell.angle_beta   90.00
_cell.angle_gamma   90.00
#
_symmetry.space_group_name_H-M   'P 1'
#
loop_
_entity.id
_entity.type
_entity.pdbx_description
1 polymer ?
#
loop_
_entity_poly.entity_id
_entity_poly.type
_entity_poly.pdbx_seq_one_letter_code
_entity_poly.pdbx_strand_id
1 'polypeptide(L)'
;DSRARASLGSRLARLNSQIEAVTSYISTHRGAVGSSARTALSEATRHAAAATSLQTSDPTAALAEVAAGEPLVAQAQAIAEAD
;
A
#
# COMPACT_ATOMS: atom_id res chain seq x y z
N ASP A 1 -7.22 -19.67 -10.79
CA ASP A 1 -7.12 -19.48 -9.33
C ASP A 1 -5.67 -19.51 -8.81
N SER A 2 -4.93 -20.62 -8.98
CA SER A 2 -3.53 -20.75 -8.52
C SER A 2 -2.57 -19.67 -9.01
N ARG A 3 -2.65 -19.25 -10.28
CA ARG A 3 -1.84 -18.12 -10.80
C ARG A 3 -2.20 -16.78 -10.17
N ALA A 4 -3.49 -16.53 -9.91
CA ALA A 4 -3.96 -15.30 -9.30
C ALA A 4 -3.51 -15.21 -7.83
N ARG A 5 -3.56 -16.33 -7.09
CA ARG A 5 -3.01 -16.41 -5.72
C ARG A 5 -1.50 -16.19 -5.67
N ALA A 6 -0.74 -16.77 -6.62
CA ALA A 6 0.71 -16.59 -6.69
C ALA A 6 1.12 -15.13 -7.01
N SER A 7 0.44 -14.50 -7.98
CA SER A 7 0.68 -13.08 -8.28
C SER A 7 0.23 -12.17 -7.14
N LEU A 8 -0.89 -12.50 -6.47
CA LEU A 8 -1.38 -11.76 -5.31
C LEU A 8 -0.37 -11.72 -4.18
N GLY A 9 0.16 -12.88 -3.75
CA GLY A 9 1.10 -12.93 -2.63
C GLY A 9 2.34 -12.07 -2.86
N SER A 10 2.92 -12.14 -4.05
CA SER A 10 4.11 -11.34 -4.39
C SER A 10 3.81 -9.82 -4.49
N ARG A 11 2.65 -9.44 -5.03
CA ARG A 11 2.26 -8.02 -5.12
C ARG A 11 1.86 -7.44 -3.77
N LEU A 12 1.09 -8.19 -2.97
CA LEU A 12 0.69 -7.77 -1.63
C LEU A 12 1.91 -7.62 -0.71
N ALA A 13 2.87 -8.54 -0.77
CA ALA A 13 4.13 -8.41 -0.04
C ALA A 13 4.88 -7.12 -0.43
N ARG A 14 4.99 -6.83 -1.73
CA ARG A 14 5.62 -5.59 -2.22
C ARG A 14 4.88 -4.33 -1.78
N LEU A 15 3.54 -4.34 -1.80
CA LEU A 15 2.72 -3.22 -1.33
C LEU A 15 2.94 -2.97 0.17
N ASN A 16 2.91 -4.02 0.99
CA ASN A 16 3.17 -3.93 2.42
C ASN A 16 4.57 -3.38 2.73
N SER A 17 5.61 -3.85 2.04
CA SER A 17 6.97 -3.33 2.22
C SER A 17 7.09 -1.84 1.87
N GLN A 18 6.41 -1.38 0.82
CA GLN A 18 6.39 0.05 0.47
C GLN A 18 5.66 0.87 1.54
N ILE A 19 4.51 0.40 2.03
CA ILE A 19 3.75 1.06 3.11
C ILE A 19 4.63 1.21 4.36
N GLU A 20 5.35 0.17 4.75
CA GLU A 20 6.26 0.20 5.89
C GLU A 20 7.42 1.19 5.69
N ALA A 21 8.04 1.19 4.50
CA ALA A 21 9.11 2.12 4.16
C ALA A 21 8.64 3.59 4.24
N VAL A 22 7.49 3.92 3.63
CA VAL A 22 6.92 5.28 3.67
C VAL A 22 6.50 5.65 5.09
N THR A 23 5.92 4.72 5.86
CA THR A 23 5.56 4.95 7.26
C THR A 23 6.79 5.32 8.10
N SER A 24 7.89 4.59 7.91
CA SER A 24 9.17 4.85 8.59
C SER A 24 9.75 6.21 8.19
N TYR A 25 9.72 6.53 6.90
CA TYR A 25 10.18 7.82 6.38
C TYR A 25 9.38 8.99 7.00
N ILE A 26 8.05 8.92 6.96
CA ILE A 26 7.16 9.96 7.52
C ILE A 26 7.36 10.10 9.04
N SER A 27 7.55 8.98 9.75
CA SER A 27 7.79 9.00 11.19
C SER A 27 9.10 9.70 11.54
N THR A 28 10.12 9.54 10.70
CA THR A 28 11.43 10.19 10.86
C THR A 28 11.38 11.68 10.50
N HIS A 29 10.58 12.07 9.50
CA HIS A 29 10.48 13.44 8.98
C HIS A 29 9.18 14.14 9.39
N ARG A 30 8.67 13.85 10.60
CA ARG A 30 7.32 14.22 11.04
C ARG A 30 7.02 15.73 11.03
N GLY A 31 8.06 16.56 11.05
CA GLY A 31 7.98 18.03 11.00
C GLY A 31 7.99 18.63 9.59
N ALA A 32 8.43 17.88 8.57
CA ALA A 32 8.45 18.31 7.18
C ALA A 32 7.26 17.74 6.39
N VAL A 33 6.93 16.46 6.60
CA VAL A 33 5.92 15.78 5.77
C VAL A 33 4.50 16.21 6.09
N GLY A 34 3.80 16.71 5.06
CA GLY A 34 2.45 17.22 5.10
C GLY A 34 1.35 16.17 5.26
N SER A 35 0.12 16.64 5.50
CA SER A 35 -1.06 15.77 5.69
C SER A 35 -1.42 14.95 4.45
N SER A 36 -1.08 15.42 3.24
CA SER A 36 -1.40 14.75 1.99
C SER A 36 -0.69 13.39 1.84
N ALA A 37 0.60 13.31 2.17
CA ALA A 37 1.34 12.04 2.17
C ALA A 37 0.75 11.04 3.16
N ARG A 38 0.35 11.51 4.35
CA ARG A 38 -0.28 10.68 5.39
C ARG A 38 -1.64 10.15 4.96
N THR A 39 -2.45 10.98 4.28
CA THR A 39 -3.74 10.57 3.73
C THR A 39 -3.55 9.50 2.66
N ALA A 40 -2.66 9.72 1.68
CA ALA A 40 -2.38 8.73 0.63
C ALA A 40 -1.87 7.39 1.21
N LEU A 41 -0.99 7.45 2.22
CA LEU A 41 -0.50 6.26 2.93
C LEU A 41 -1.62 5.52 3.67
N SER A 42 -2.52 6.27 4.34
CA SER A 42 -3.69 5.69 5.03
C SER A 42 -4.59 4.94 4.07
N GLU A 43 -4.88 5.51 2.91
CA GLU A 43 -5.70 4.85 1.87
C GLU A 43 -4.99 3.61 1.30
N ALA A 44 -3.69 3.69 1.01
CA ALA A 44 -2.91 2.53 0.59
C ALA A 44 -2.95 1.39 1.63
N THR A 45 -2.88 1.73 2.91
CA THR A 45 -2.97 0.77 4.03
C THR A 45 -4.34 0.13 4.12
N ARG A 46 -5.42 0.89 3.87
CA ARG A 46 -6.79 0.34 3.82
C ARG A 46 -6.93 -0.71 2.71
N HIS A 47 -6.42 -0.42 1.52
CA HIS A 47 -6.42 -1.37 0.40
C HIS A 47 -5.60 -2.64 0.72
N ALA A 48 -4.41 -2.49 1.33
CA ALA A 48 -3.61 -3.65 1.73
C ALA A 48 -4.31 -4.54 2.77
N ALA A 49 -5.02 -3.93 3.73
CA ALA A 49 -5.81 -4.66 4.72
C ALA A 49 -7.02 -5.38 4.10
N ALA A 50 -7.70 -4.74 3.14
CA ALA A 50 -8.79 -5.35 2.38
C ALA A 50 -8.29 -6.53 1.54
N ALA A 51 -7.18 -6.36 0.82
CA ALA A 51 -6.54 -7.42 0.05
C ALA A 51 -6.15 -8.62 0.93
N THR A 52 -5.57 -8.36 2.11
CA THR A 52 -5.20 -9.41 3.08
C THR A 52 -6.41 -10.20 3.56
N SER A 53 -7.53 -9.52 3.81
CA SER A 53 -8.78 -10.17 4.25
C SER A 53 -9.41 -11.02 3.13
N LEU A 54 -9.31 -10.55 1.88
CA LEU A 54 -9.89 -11.21 0.71
C LEU A 54 -9.01 -12.31 0.11
N GLN A 55 -7.71 -12.37 0.41
CA GLN A 55 -6.76 -13.26 -0.29
C GLN A 55 -7.14 -14.75 -0.28
N THR A 56 -7.89 -15.20 0.72
CA THR A 56 -8.31 -16.60 0.89
C THR A 56 -9.68 -16.89 0.29
N SER A 57 -10.62 -15.95 0.39
CA SER A 57 -12.01 -16.08 -0.05
C SER A 57 -12.22 -15.64 -1.50
N ASP A 58 -11.60 -14.53 -1.91
CA ASP A 58 -11.67 -13.98 -3.26
C ASP A 58 -10.32 -13.36 -3.68
N PRO A 59 -9.42 -14.18 -4.27
CA PRO A 59 -8.12 -13.71 -4.76
C PRO A 59 -8.21 -12.67 -5.89
N THR A 60 -9.33 -12.63 -6.62
CA THR A 60 -9.52 -11.67 -7.72
C THR A 60 -9.85 -10.30 -7.16
N ALA A 61 -10.77 -10.23 -6.19
CA ALA A 61 -11.06 -8.99 -5.47
C ALA A 61 -9.83 -8.49 -4.70
N ALA A 62 -9.08 -9.39 -4.05
CA ALA A 62 -7.84 -9.03 -3.38
C ALA A 62 -6.80 -8.42 -4.33
N LEU A 63 -6.67 -8.94 -5.56
CA LEU A 63 -5.78 -8.35 -6.57
C LEU A 63 -6.22 -6.96 -7.00
N ALA A 64 -7.52 -6.69 -7.07
CA ALA A 64 -8.05 -5.36 -7.38
C ALA A 64 -7.71 -4.36 -6.26
N GLU A 65 -7.84 -4.78 -4.99
CA GLU A 65 -7.43 -3.97 -3.84
C GLU A 65 -5.93 -3.64 -3.88
N VAL A 66 -5.07 -4.63 -4.13
CA VAL A 66 -3.63 -4.38 -4.27
C VAL A 66 -3.33 -3.39 -5.41
N ALA A 67 -3.99 -3.54 -6.55
CA ALA A 67 -3.82 -2.64 -7.70
C ALA A 67 -4.28 -1.20 -7.39
N ALA A 68 -5.29 -1.01 -6.54
CA ALA A 68 -5.73 0.30 -6.09
C ALA A 68 -4.76 0.93 -5.06
N GLY A 69 -4.13 0.13 -4.20
CA GLY A 69 -3.17 0.59 -3.21
C GLY A 69 -1.79 0.97 -3.78
N GLU A 70 -1.32 0.30 -4.84
CA GLU A 70 -0.03 0.55 -5.49
C GLU A 70 0.20 2.04 -5.90
N PRO A 71 -0.71 2.73 -6.61
CA PRO A 71 -0.52 4.14 -6.94
C PRO A 71 -0.56 5.06 -5.71
N LEU A 72 -1.33 4.70 -4.68
CA LEU A 72 -1.46 5.50 -3.46
C LEU A 72 -0.17 5.49 -2.63
N VAL A 73 0.49 4.32 -2.50
CA VAL A 73 1.77 4.26 -1.79
C VAL A 73 2.88 4.97 -2.55
N ALA A 74 2.89 4.87 -3.89
CA ALA A 74 3.83 5.61 -4.74
C ALA A 74 3.62 7.13 -4.64
N GLN A 75 2.36 7.57 -4.61
CA GLN A 75 2.02 8.98 -4.38
C GLN A 75 2.45 9.44 -2.98
N ALA A 76 2.18 8.65 -1.94
CA ALA A 76 2.57 8.97 -0.57
C ALA A 76 4.10 9.13 -0.45
N GLN A 77 4.86 8.24 -1.10
CA GLN A 77 6.31 8.33 -1.18
C GLN A 77 6.76 9.61 -1.89
N ALA A 78 6.25 9.88 -3.09
CA ALA A 78 6.65 11.06 -3.87
C ALA A 78 6.34 12.38 -3.15
N ILE A 79 5.19 12.47 -2.47
CA ILE A 79 4.85 13.65 -1.66
C ILE A 79 5.78 13.75 -0.46
N ALA A 80 6.01 12.65 0.26
CA ALA A 80 6.88 12.66 1.44
C ALA A 80 8.34 13.03 1.09
N GLU A 81 8.84 12.61 -0.08
CA GLU A 81 10.18 12.97 -0.55
C GLU A 81 10.29 14.42 -1.05
N ALA A 82 9.17 15.04 -1.43
CA ALA A 82 9.13 16.42 -1.92
C ALA A 82 8.93 17.47 -0.81
N ASP A 83 8.38 17.05 0.33
CA ASP A 83 8.18 17.86 1.54
C ASP A 83 9.46 17.96 2.39
#